data_AF-A0A2T1F786-F1
#
_entry.id   AF-A0A2T1F786-F1
#
_cell.length_a   1.000
_cell.length_b   1.000
_cell.length_c   1.000
_cell.angle_alpha   90.00
_cell.angle_beta   90.00
_cell.angle_gamma   90.00
#
_symmetry.space_group_name_H-M   'P 1'
#
loop_
_entity.id
_entity.type
_entity.pdbx_description
1 polymer ?
#
loop_
_entity_poly.entity_id
_entity_poly.type
_entity_poly.pdbx_seq_one_letter_code
_entity_poly.pdbx_strand_id
1 'polypeptide(L)'
;MSGANLSEPEDLETQLRQKLAAVLAAPVQSAQRAQAMSRLICTLRQLPGIKIVNHQDYLLALNQTWEWMSRNIDEFRASTNSLEHDLVKWINGYLYWRIRDIYTTSALPDRQHLSLDEEIFNQGETYLDLLSESGFGDLTLDNLNAHIASLQQQEHREIAARIEAWIQLDPERQLQSCYPKGRSNCNCQLLGDRIIVKDPPDSLTALAKELDIPYQTLVAHWKRRCLPILQTQAKIFGYEPNLDERI
;
A
#
# COMPACT_ATOMS: atom_id res chain seq x y z
N MET A 1 56.56 0.98 -21.52
CA MET A 1 55.87 2.28 -21.40
C MET A 1 54.40 2.05 -21.67
N SER A 2 53.56 2.30 -20.66
CA SER A 2 52.14 2.71 -20.74
C SER A 2 51.50 2.33 -19.41
N GLY A 3 51.71 3.20 -18.42
CA GLY A 3 50.91 3.23 -17.20
C GLY A 3 49.91 4.37 -17.36
N ALA A 4 48.63 4.02 -17.48
CA ALA A 4 47.52 4.95 -17.44
C ALA A 4 46.45 4.32 -16.56
N ASN A 5 46.53 4.56 -15.24
CA ASN A 5 45.43 4.30 -14.33
C ASN A 5 45.70 5.02 -13.00
N LEU A 6 45.15 6.22 -12.80
CA LEU A 6 45.06 6.93 -11.51
C LEU A 6 44.35 8.29 -11.73
N SER A 7 43.03 8.32 -11.91
CA SER A 7 42.25 9.59 -11.92
C SER A 7 40.77 9.46 -11.48
N GLU A 8 40.36 8.41 -10.74
CA GLU A 8 38.93 8.24 -10.37
C GLU A 8 38.49 8.55 -8.91
N PRO A 9 39.34 8.70 -7.86
CA PRO A 9 38.83 8.92 -6.49
C PRO A 9 38.53 10.39 -6.13
N GLU A 10 39.17 11.38 -6.77
CA GLU A 10 39.01 12.80 -6.40
C GLU A 10 37.71 13.43 -6.93
N ASP A 11 37.15 12.92 -8.04
CA ASP A 11 35.93 13.46 -8.65
C ASP A 11 34.68 13.06 -7.84
N LEU A 12 34.63 11.80 -7.38
CA LEU A 12 33.52 11.28 -6.57
C LEU A 12 33.41 12.00 -5.21
N GLU A 13 34.54 12.24 -4.55
CA GLU A 13 34.55 12.96 -3.27
C GLU A 13 34.11 14.42 -3.43
N THR A 14 34.52 15.07 -4.52
CA THR A 14 34.11 16.45 -4.85
C THR A 14 32.61 16.51 -5.15
N GLN A 15 32.07 15.54 -5.90
CA GLN A 15 30.65 15.43 -6.18
C GLN A 15 29.81 15.16 -4.93
N LEU A 16 30.30 14.33 -4.00
CA LEU A 16 29.65 14.08 -2.71
C LEU A 16 29.63 15.34 -1.84
N ARG A 17 30.75 16.08 -1.77
CA ARG A 17 30.83 17.37 -1.06
C ARG A 17 29.86 18.41 -1.62
N GLN A 18 29.75 18.50 -2.95
CA GLN A 18 28.84 19.43 -3.61
C GLN A 18 27.36 19.08 -3.36
N LYS A 19 27.02 17.78 -3.41
CA LYS A 19 25.66 17.31 -3.12
C LYS A 19 25.29 17.50 -1.65
N LEU A 20 26.23 17.25 -0.73
CA LEU A 20 26.03 17.48 0.71
C LEU A 20 25.85 18.98 1.02
N ALA A 21 26.67 19.85 0.41
CA ALA A 21 26.51 21.31 0.53
C ALA A 21 25.16 21.79 -0.02
N ALA A 22 24.69 21.23 -1.14
CA ALA A 22 23.37 21.55 -1.70
C ALA A 22 22.20 21.11 -0.80
N VAL A 23 22.36 20.01 -0.06
CA VAL A 23 21.38 19.52 0.92
C VAL A 23 21.35 20.42 2.17
N LEU A 24 22.53 20.82 2.67
CA LEU A 24 22.66 21.68 3.85
C LEU A 24 22.25 23.14 3.58
N ALA A 25 22.40 23.62 2.34
CA ALA A 25 21.97 24.96 1.94
C ALA A 25 20.44 25.08 1.75
N ALA A 26 19.72 23.96 1.61
CA ALA A 26 18.28 23.95 1.38
C ALA A 26 17.49 23.92 2.71
N PRO A 27 16.42 24.73 2.86
CA PRO A 27 15.66 24.80 4.10
C PRO A 27 14.97 23.46 4.40
N VAL A 28 14.90 23.14 5.71
CA VAL A 28 14.60 21.82 6.33
C VAL A 28 13.29 21.17 5.85
N GLN A 29 12.37 21.92 5.25
CA GLN A 29 11.05 21.43 4.80
C GLN A 29 10.72 21.76 3.33
N SER A 30 11.73 22.09 2.51
CA SER A 30 11.49 22.38 1.09
C SER A 30 11.51 21.12 0.22
N ALA A 31 10.66 21.09 -0.81
CA ALA A 31 10.70 20.06 -1.86
C ALA A 31 12.09 19.95 -2.53
N GLN A 32 12.83 21.05 -2.55
CA GLN A 32 14.20 21.11 -3.05
C GLN A 32 15.18 20.29 -2.19
N ARG A 33 15.01 20.29 -0.86
CA ARG A 33 15.79 19.45 0.05
C ARG A 33 15.50 17.96 -0.16
N ALA A 34 14.23 17.58 -0.35
CA ALA A 34 13.85 16.19 -0.62
C ALA A 34 14.44 15.67 -1.94
N GLN A 35 14.43 16.49 -3.00
CA GLN A 35 15.05 16.13 -4.29
C GLN A 35 16.58 16.03 -4.18
N ALA A 36 17.23 16.97 -3.48
CA ALA A 36 18.67 16.93 -3.26
C ALA A 36 19.08 15.70 -2.43
N MET A 37 18.30 15.37 -1.39
CA MET A 37 18.48 14.18 -0.57
C MET A 37 18.32 12.89 -1.36
N SER A 38 17.29 12.80 -2.20
CA SER A 38 17.05 11.62 -3.04
C SER A 38 18.23 11.36 -3.98
N ARG A 39 18.79 12.41 -4.58
CA ARG A 39 20.00 12.31 -5.42
C ARG A 39 21.23 11.87 -4.63
N LEU A 40 21.37 12.34 -3.39
CA LEU A 40 22.43 11.90 -2.49
C LEU A 40 22.28 10.40 -2.18
N ILE A 41 21.10 9.96 -1.73
CA ILE A 41 20.82 8.55 -1.41
C ILE A 41 21.07 7.64 -2.63
N CYS A 42 20.68 8.04 -3.84
CA CYS A 42 20.98 7.29 -5.05
C CYS A 42 22.50 7.12 -5.28
N THR A 43 23.28 8.16 -5.01
CA THR A 43 24.75 8.11 -5.13
C THR A 43 25.34 7.22 -4.04
N LEU A 44 24.83 7.31 -2.81
CA LEU A 44 25.29 6.52 -1.66
C LEU A 44 24.99 5.04 -1.79
N ARG A 45 23.82 4.67 -2.35
CA ARG A 45 23.47 3.27 -2.60
C ARG A 45 24.42 2.59 -3.58
N GLN A 46 25.07 3.36 -4.45
CA GLN A 46 26.03 2.86 -5.43
C GLN A 46 27.46 2.72 -4.85
N LEU A 47 27.72 3.22 -3.63
CA LEU A 47 29.05 3.14 -3.02
C LEU A 47 29.36 1.72 -2.51
N PRO A 48 30.54 1.17 -2.82
CA PRO A 48 30.97 -0.15 -2.37
C PRO A 48 31.41 -0.09 -0.89
N GLY A 49 30.47 -0.18 0.04
CA GLY A 49 30.81 -0.18 1.47
C GLY A 49 29.63 -0.27 2.44
N ILE A 50 28.39 -0.14 1.96
CA ILE A 50 27.20 -0.36 2.80
C ILE A 50 27.12 -1.86 3.12
N LYS A 51 27.12 -2.19 4.42
CA LYS A 51 27.06 -3.58 4.86
C LYS A 51 25.74 -4.21 4.46
N ILE A 52 25.81 -5.29 3.68
CA ILE A 52 24.68 -6.16 3.40
C ILE A 52 24.70 -7.27 4.44
N VAL A 53 23.64 -7.36 5.24
CA VAL A 53 23.46 -8.42 6.23
C VAL A 53 22.35 -9.33 5.73
N ASN A 54 22.57 -10.64 5.71
CA ASN A 54 21.56 -11.61 5.33
C ASN A 54 20.55 -11.76 6.47
N HIS A 55 19.55 -10.88 6.53
CA HIS A 55 18.51 -10.90 7.56
C HIS A 55 17.15 -10.48 6.98
N GLN A 56 16.08 -11.09 7.50
CA GLN A 56 14.70 -10.84 7.06
C GLN A 56 14.29 -9.36 7.19
N ASP A 57 14.65 -8.71 8.29
CA ASP A 57 14.35 -7.29 8.54
C ASP A 57 15.44 -6.32 8.05
N TYR A 58 16.44 -6.80 7.30
CA TYR A 58 17.53 -5.94 6.82
C TYR A 58 17.02 -4.77 5.98
N LEU A 59 16.07 -5.03 5.08
CA LEU A 59 15.49 -4.01 4.20
C LEU A 59 14.73 -2.94 4.99
N LEU A 60 14.02 -3.36 6.05
CA LEU A 60 13.33 -2.44 6.96
C LEU A 60 14.33 -1.56 7.71
N ALA A 61 15.39 -2.17 8.27
CA ALA A 61 16.46 -1.44 8.96
C ALA A 61 17.17 -0.46 8.03
N LEU A 62 17.40 -0.85 6.77
CA LEU A 62 18.02 -0.02 5.75
C LEU A 62 17.16 1.19 5.40
N ASN A 63 15.85 1.00 5.17
CA ASN A 63 14.91 2.10 4.91
C ASN A 63 14.86 3.09 6.07
N GLN A 64 14.77 2.61 7.30
CA GLN A 64 14.80 3.46 8.49
C GLN A 64 16.12 4.20 8.66
N THR A 65 17.24 3.59 8.25
CA THR A 65 18.55 4.25 8.24
C THR A 65 18.58 5.42 7.25
N TRP A 66 17.97 5.28 6.08
CA TRP A 66 17.84 6.39 5.12
C TRP A 66 16.94 7.51 5.64
N GLU A 67 15.83 7.18 6.28
CA GLU A 67 14.97 8.17 6.92
C GLU A 67 15.69 8.93 8.02
N TRP A 68 16.39 8.21 8.90
CA TRP A 68 17.20 8.82 9.95
C TRP A 68 18.29 9.71 9.38
N MET A 69 19.02 9.25 8.35
CA MET A 69 20.04 10.03 7.67
C MET A 69 19.45 11.33 7.11
N SER A 70 18.28 11.27 6.48
CA SER A 70 17.64 12.45 5.89
C SER A 70 17.30 13.54 6.91
N ARG A 71 17.05 13.14 8.16
CA ARG A 71 16.71 14.02 9.28
C ARG A 71 17.95 14.54 10.01
N ASN A 72 19.02 13.75 10.09
CA ASN A 72 20.20 14.06 10.90
C ASN A 72 21.44 14.42 10.08
N ILE A 73 21.30 14.63 8.76
CA ILE A 73 22.42 15.01 7.90
C ILE A 73 23.08 16.33 8.33
N ASP A 74 22.34 17.20 9.02
CA ASP A 74 22.82 18.48 9.53
C ASP A 74 23.81 18.30 10.71
N GLU A 75 23.79 17.14 11.37
CA GLU A 75 24.69 16.80 12.49
C GLU A 75 25.99 16.12 12.01
N PHE A 76 26.05 15.73 10.74
CA PHE A 76 27.21 15.02 10.18
C PHE A 76 28.42 15.95 10.09
N ARG A 77 29.51 15.56 10.76
CA ARG A 77 30.81 16.23 10.67
C ARG A 77 31.87 15.23 10.21
N ALA A 78 32.43 15.47 9.03
CA ALA A 78 33.59 14.72 8.56
C ALA A 78 34.78 14.96 9.51
N SER A 79 35.42 13.88 9.94
CA SER A 79 36.55 13.91 10.88
C SER A 79 37.88 13.62 10.18
N THR A 80 37.84 13.05 8.97
CA THR A 80 38.98 12.60 8.16
C THR A 80 39.01 13.30 6.79
N ASN A 81 40.15 13.22 6.10
CA ASN A 81 40.34 13.78 4.75
C ASN A 81 39.49 13.12 3.64
N SER A 82 38.86 11.96 3.89
CA SER A 82 37.97 11.27 2.94
C SER A 82 36.53 11.27 3.45
N LEU A 83 35.70 12.12 2.84
CA LEU A 83 34.30 12.29 3.21
C LEU A 83 33.46 11.03 2.95
N GLU A 84 33.80 10.26 1.91
CA GLU A 84 33.14 9.01 1.55
C GLU A 84 33.25 7.97 2.66
N HIS A 85 34.47 7.73 3.14
CA HIS A 85 34.74 6.73 4.17
C HIS A 85 34.05 7.07 5.50
N ASP A 86 34.08 8.35 5.91
CA ASP A 86 33.44 8.80 7.15
C ASP A 86 31.91 8.69 7.08
N LEU A 87 31.32 8.98 5.91
CA LEU A 87 29.88 8.91 5.71
C LEU A 87 29.40 7.45 5.65
N VAL A 88 30.13 6.57 4.97
CA VAL A 88 29.85 5.12 4.97
C VAL A 88 29.99 4.55 6.38
N LYS A 89 31.01 4.95 7.14
CA LYS A 89 31.19 4.53 8.54
C LYS A 89 30.04 4.99 9.44
N TRP A 90 29.56 6.21 9.25
CA TRP A 90 28.44 6.77 10.01
C TRP A 90 27.13 6.03 9.71
N ILE A 91 26.82 5.79 8.43
CA ILE A 91 25.65 5.00 8.00
C ILE A 91 25.74 3.57 8.53
N ASN A 92 26.88 2.89 8.36
CA ASN A 92 27.07 1.53 8.83
C ASN A 92 27.01 1.41 10.36
N GLY A 93 27.44 2.45 11.08
CA GLY A 93 27.33 2.53 12.53
C GLY A 93 25.86 2.56 12.97
N TYR A 94 25.06 3.45 12.38
CA TYR A 94 23.63 3.52 12.67
C TYR A 94 22.90 2.24 12.26
N LEU A 95 23.16 1.73 11.05
CA LEU A 95 22.57 0.50 10.54
C LEU A 95 22.83 -0.69 11.47
N TYR A 96 24.06 -0.84 11.98
CA TYR A 96 24.40 -1.89 12.93
C TYR A 96 23.59 -1.81 14.22
N TRP A 97 23.52 -0.62 14.83
CA TRP A 97 22.73 -0.42 16.05
C TRP A 97 21.25 -0.57 15.80
N ARG A 98 20.75 -0.16 14.62
CA ARG A 98 19.34 -0.29 14.29
C ARG A 98 18.92 -1.72 14.07
N ILE A 99 19.73 -2.50 13.37
CA ILE A 99 19.56 -3.94 13.24
C ILE A 99 19.55 -4.58 14.64
N ARG A 100 20.51 -4.23 15.51
CA ARG A 100 20.57 -4.72 16.90
C ARG A 100 19.35 -4.32 17.74
N ASP A 101 18.83 -3.12 17.56
CA ASP A 101 17.65 -2.60 18.25
C ASP A 101 16.38 -3.35 17.82
N ILE A 102 16.24 -3.60 16.51
CA ILE A 102 15.19 -4.48 15.98
C ILE A 102 15.32 -5.86 16.63
N TYR A 103 16.50 -6.47 16.67
CA TYR A 103 16.67 -7.77 17.35
C TYR A 103 16.34 -7.74 18.84
N THR A 104 16.76 -6.70 19.56
CA THR A 104 16.52 -6.60 21.01
C THR A 104 15.04 -6.38 21.31
N THR A 105 14.34 -5.67 20.42
CA THR A 105 12.90 -5.42 20.50
C THR A 105 12.09 -6.62 20.04
N SER A 106 12.52 -7.33 19.00
CA SER A 106 11.92 -8.58 18.51
C SER A 106 12.17 -9.76 19.45
N ALA A 107 13.17 -9.67 20.33
CA ALA A 107 13.40 -10.60 21.43
C ALA A 107 12.50 -10.34 22.65
N LEU A 108 11.67 -9.27 22.64
CA LEU A 108 10.56 -9.16 23.58
C LEU A 108 9.47 -10.17 23.18
N PRO A 109 8.91 -10.94 24.14
CA PRO A 109 8.04 -12.10 23.86
C PRO A 109 6.71 -11.78 23.13
N ASP A 110 6.40 -10.51 22.87
CA ASP A 110 5.11 -10.06 22.33
C ASP A 110 5.09 -9.90 20.79
N ARG A 111 6.23 -10.05 20.11
CA ARG A 111 6.28 -10.15 18.63
C ARG A 111 6.95 -11.44 18.22
N GLN A 112 6.29 -12.56 18.52
CA GLN A 112 6.56 -13.83 17.87
C GLN A 112 6.26 -13.68 16.38
N HIS A 113 7.26 -13.29 15.61
CA HIS A 113 7.28 -13.62 14.19
C HIS A 113 7.49 -15.14 14.12
N LEU A 114 6.38 -15.88 14.15
CA LEU A 114 6.38 -17.33 13.96
C LEU A 114 7.06 -17.62 12.63
N SER A 115 8.22 -18.27 12.69
CA SER A 115 8.81 -18.83 11.48
C SER A 115 7.96 -20.03 11.06
N LEU A 116 7.61 -20.12 9.79
CA LEU A 116 6.84 -21.26 9.27
C LEU A 116 7.64 -22.58 9.40
N ASP A 117 8.96 -22.47 9.45
CA ASP A 117 9.89 -23.59 9.63
C ASP A 117 10.14 -23.94 11.12
N GLU A 118 9.51 -23.23 12.06
CA GLU A 118 9.65 -23.53 13.49
C GLU A 118 8.85 -24.79 13.85
N GLU A 119 9.49 -25.68 14.60
CA GLU A 119 8.85 -26.90 15.08
C GLU A 119 7.76 -26.56 16.10
N ILE A 120 6.57 -27.10 15.85
CA ILE A 120 5.44 -27.00 16.75
C ILE A 120 5.62 -28.05 17.86
N PHE A 121 5.55 -27.59 19.11
CA PHE A 121 5.53 -28.42 20.32
C PHE A 121 6.68 -29.45 20.46
N ASN A 122 7.82 -29.27 19.77
CA ASN A 122 8.95 -30.22 19.72
C ASN A 122 8.56 -31.62 19.22
N GLN A 123 7.54 -31.72 18.35
CA GLN A 123 7.08 -32.99 17.78
C GLN A 123 7.63 -33.26 16.37
N GLY A 124 8.48 -32.36 15.86
CA GLY A 124 9.07 -32.46 14.51
C GLY A 124 8.13 -32.04 13.38
N GLU A 125 6.91 -31.61 13.69
CA GLU A 125 5.97 -31.01 12.74
C GLU A 125 6.17 -29.50 12.73
N THR A 126 6.37 -28.90 11.55
CA THR A 126 6.49 -27.45 11.39
C THR A 126 5.13 -26.81 11.09
N TYR A 127 5.01 -25.50 11.28
CA TYR A 127 3.82 -24.74 10.83
C TYR A 127 3.59 -24.88 9.32
N LEU A 128 4.65 -25.07 8.54
CA LEU A 128 4.59 -25.37 7.11
C LEU A 128 3.90 -26.70 6.81
N ASP A 129 4.14 -27.73 7.62
CA ASP A 129 3.56 -29.07 7.43
C ASP A 129 2.04 -29.06 7.67
N LEU A 130 1.57 -28.39 8.73
CA LEU A 130 0.13 -28.22 8.99
C LEU A 130 -0.60 -27.47 7.87
N LEU A 131 0.04 -26.45 7.30
CA LEU A 131 -0.53 -25.70 6.18
C LEU A 131 -0.58 -26.56 4.90
N SER A 132 0.45 -27.38 4.68
CA SER A 132 0.49 -28.32 3.54
C SER A 132 -0.64 -29.35 3.62
N GLU A 133 -0.98 -29.84 4.81
CA GLU A 133 -2.11 -30.76 5.04
C GLU A 133 -3.48 -30.11 4.81
N SER A 134 -3.60 -28.80 5.02
CA SER A 134 -4.84 -28.04 4.79
C SER A 134 -5.17 -27.77 3.30
N GLY A 135 -4.42 -28.39 2.38
CA GLY A 135 -4.67 -28.32 0.93
C GLY A 135 -3.87 -27.22 0.22
N PHE A 136 -2.93 -26.55 0.91
CA PHE A 136 -1.94 -25.68 0.28
C PHE A 136 -0.78 -26.52 -0.27
N GLY A 137 -1.05 -27.32 -1.29
CA GLY A 137 -0.01 -28.00 -2.05
C GLY A 137 0.88 -26.96 -2.74
N ASP A 138 2.15 -26.93 -2.35
CA ASP A 138 3.19 -25.95 -2.70
C ASP A 138 2.90 -24.53 -2.20
N LEU A 139 3.48 -24.16 -1.05
CA LEU A 139 3.50 -22.79 -0.51
C LEU A 139 4.44 -21.88 -1.31
N THR A 140 4.15 -21.67 -2.59
CA THR A 140 4.72 -20.57 -3.35
C THR A 140 3.98 -19.28 -3.00
N LEU A 141 4.69 -18.15 -3.03
CA LEU A 141 4.09 -16.82 -2.84
C LEU A 141 2.89 -16.61 -3.79
N ASP A 142 2.95 -17.18 -4.99
CA ASP A 142 1.90 -17.12 -5.99
C ASP A 142 0.62 -17.85 -5.54
N ASN A 143 0.76 -19.00 -4.88
CA ASN A 143 -0.38 -19.77 -4.35
C ASN A 143 -1.06 -19.07 -3.17
N LEU A 144 -0.29 -18.40 -2.30
CA LEU A 144 -0.83 -17.57 -1.22
C LEU A 144 -1.60 -16.37 -1.79
N ASN A 145 -1.04 -15.68 -2.78
CA ASN A 145 -1.72 -14.57 -3.45
C ASN A 145 -3.02 -15.02 -4.13
N ALA A 146 -3.00 -16.19 -4.79
CA ALA A 146 -4.20 -16.77 -5.40
C ALA A 146 -5.27 -17.10 -4.36
N HIS A 147 -4.87 -17.61 -3.18
CA HIS A 147 -5.79 -17.90 -2.10
C HIS A 147 -6.39 -16.63 -1.47
N ILE A 148 -5.56 -15.62 -1.21
CA ILE A 148 -6.03 -14.30 -0.73
C ILE A 148 -7.04 -13.73 -1.73
N ALA A 149 -6.75 -13.78 -3.03
CA ALA A 149 -7.67 -13.32 -4.07
C ALA A 149 -8.99 -14.11 -4.06
N SER A 150 -8.95 -15.43 -3.81
CA SER A 150 -10.14 -16.26 -3.69
C SER A 150 -11.00 -15.87 -2.47
N LEU A 151 -10.37 -15.64 -1.32
CA LEU A 151 -11.07 -15.21 -0.10
C LEU A 151 -11.72 -13.84 -0.29
N GLN A 152 -10.97 -12.88 -0.84
CA GLN A 152 -11.50 -11.55 -1.17
C GLN A 152 -12.65 -11.63 -2.18
N GLN A 153 -12.53 -12.50 -3.19
CA GLN A 153 -13.60 -12.70 -4.16
C GLN A 153 -14.85 -13.30 -3.51
N GLN A 154 -14.70 -14.23 -2.57
CA GLN A 154 -15.82 -14.81 -1.84
C GLN A 154 -16.52 -13.75 -0.99
N GLU A 155 -15.76 -12.97 -0.23
CA GLU A 155 -16.29 -11.87 0.59
C GLU A 155 -17.04 -10.86 -0.27
N HIS A 156 -16.47 -10.45 -1.41
CA HIS A 156 -17.13 -9.55 -2.35
C HIS A 156 -18.44 -10.12 -2.89
N ARG A 157 -18.50 -11.43 -3.20
CA ARG A 157 -19.73 -12.10 -3.67
C ARG A 157 -20.79 -12.13 -2.57
N GLU A 158 -20.41 -12.42 -1.33
CA GLU A 158 -21.34 -12.45 -0.20
C GLU A 158 -21.93 -11.06 0.09
N ILE A 159 -21.09 -10.02 0.06
CA ILE A 159 -21.53 -8.63 0.20
C ILE A 159 -22.47 -8.24 -0.94
N ALA A 160 -22.11 -8.57 -2.19
CA ALA A 160 -22.96 -8.28 -3.36
C ALA A 160 -24.34 -8.93 -3.23
N ALA A 161 -24.39 -10.22 -2.89
CA ALA A 161 -25.66 -10.94 -2.70
C ALA A 161 -26.53 -10.32 -1.59
N ARG A 162 -25.92 -9.84 -0.51
CA ARG A 162 -26.63 -9.12 0.57
C ARG A 162 -27.20 -7.79 0.09
N ILE A 163 -26.46 -7.04 -0.72
CA ILE A 163 -26.93 -5.78 -1.32
C ILE A 163 -28.10 -6.05 -2.26
N GLU A 164 -27.99 -7.04 -3.15
CA GLU A 164 -29.05 -7.42 -4.09
C GLU A 164 -30.34 -7.80 -3.36
N ALA A 165 -30.22 -8.68 -2.35
CA ALA A 165 -31.36 -9.09 -1.53
C ALA A 165 -32.00 -7.89 -0.80
N TRP A 166 -31.19 -6.95 -0.30
CA TRP A 166 -31.70 -5.75 0.34
C TRP A 166 -32.43 -4.81 -0.63
N ILE A 167 -31.92 -4.64 -1.85
CA ILE A 167 -32.60 -3.86 -2.91
C ILE A 167 -33.96 -4.49 -3.22
N GLN A 168 -34.04 -5.81 -3.35
CA GLN A 168 -35.29 -6.50 -3.71
C GLN A 168 -36.32 -6.49 -2.58
N LEU A 169 -35.88 -6.66 -1.32
CA LEU A 169 -36.79 -6.72 -0.17
C LEU A 169 -37.25 -5.34 0.31
N ASP A 170 -36.37 -4.32 0.22
CA ASP A 170 -36.56 -2.96 0.73
C ASP A 170 -37.32 -2.93 2.08
N PRO A 171 -36.79 -3.57 3.14
CA PRO A 171 -37.51 -3.83 4.39
C PRO A 171 -37.98 -2.54 5.08
N GLU A 172 -37.24 -1.45 4.93
CA GLU A 172 -37.53 -0.14 5.53
C GLU A 172 -38.30 0.79 4.59
N ARG A 173 -38.63 0.33 3.37
CA ARG A 173 -39.26 1.11 2.31
C ARG A 173 -38.52 2.40 1.95
N GLN A 174 -37.21 2.44 2.19
CA GLN A 174 -36.38 3.61 1.92
C GLN A 174 -36.19 3.82 0.41
N LEU A 175 -36.10 2.72 -0.35
CA LEU A 175 -35.90 2.77 -1.79
C LEU A 175 -37.22 3.05 -2.53
N GLN A 176 -38.32 2.46 -2.08
CA GLN A 176 -39.67 2.66 -2.62
C GLN A 176 -40.21 4.07 -2.36
N SER A 177 -39.91 4.65 -1.19
CA SER A 177 -40.34 6.03 -0.85
C SER A 177 -39.50 7.11 -1.52
N CYS A 178 -38.37 6.76 -2.14
CA CYS A 178 -37.50 7.70 -2.84
C CYS A 178 -37.81 7.71 -4.34
N TYR A 179 -38.53 8.75 -4.79
CA TYR A 179 -38.88 8.95 -6.20
C TYR A 179 -38.87 10.44 -6.58
N PRO A 180 -38.68 10.80 -7.87
CA PRO A 180 -38.82 12.16 -8.36
C PRO A 180 -40.23 12.72 -8.13
N LYS A 181 -40.36 14.03 -7.90
CA LYS A 181 -41.65 14.68 -7.63
C LYS A 181 -42.69 14.32 -8.70
N GLY A 182 -43.82 13.77 -8.27
CA GLY A 182 -44.96 13.40 -9.13
C GLY A 182 -44.78 12.12 -9.95
N ARG A 183 -43.73 11.33 -9.71
CA ARG A 183 -43.41 10.13 -10.52
C ARG A 183 -43.02 8.95 -9.63
N SER A 184 -44.00 8.35 -8.94
CA SER A 184 -43.82 7.19 -8.06
C SER A 184 -43.37 5.92 -8.79
N ASN A 185 -43.53 5.88 -10.11
CA ASN A 185 -43.08 4.78 -10.98
C ASN A 185 -41.56 4.69 -11.12
N CYS A 186 -40.82 5.75 -10.77
CA CYS A 186 -39.36 5.79 -10.83
C CYS A 186 -38.79 5.85 -9.41
N ASN A 187 -38.96 4.78 -8.65
CA ASN A 187 -38.38 4.66 -7.32
C ASN A 187 -36.93 4.14 -7.37
N CYS A 188 -36.15 4.39 -6.32
CA CYS A 188 -34.76 3.93 -6.26
C CYS A 188 -34.65 2.40 -6.22
N GLN A 189 -35.72 1.70 -5.84
CA GLN A 189 -35.74 0.24 -5.81
C GLN A 189 -35.68 -0.33 -7.24
N LEU A 190 -36.56 0.14 -8.11
CA LEU A 190 -36.61 -0.24 -9.52
C LEU A 190 -35.30 0.12 -10.22
N LEU A 191 -34.75 1.31 -9.94
CA LEU A 191 -33.48 1.70 -10.52
C LEU A 191 -32.33 0.83 -10.02
N GLY A 192 -32.29 0.49 -8.73
CA GLY A 192 -31.31 -0.44 -8.18
C GLY A 192 -31.40 -1.82 -8.83
N ASP A 193 -32.61 -2.37 -8.95
CA ASP A 193 -32.84 -3.68 -9.57
C ASP A 193 -32.39 -3.71 -11.04
N ARG A 194 -32.77 -2.69 -11.82
CA ARG A 194 -32.45 -2.64 -13.27
C ARG A 194 -30.99 -2.30 -13.59
N ILE A 195 -30.33 -1.50 -12.74
CA ILE A 195 -28.97 -0.99 -13.01
C ILE A 195 -27.90 -1.86 -12.33
N ILE A 196 -28.21 -2.48 -11.18
CA ILE A 196 -27.24 -3.21 -10.36
C ILE A 196 -27.52 -4.71 -10.38
N VAL A 197 -28.76 -5.13 -10.15
CA VAL A 197 -29.11 -6.55 -9.94
C VAL A 197 -29.30 -7.30 -11.26
N LYS A 198 -29.87 -6.65 -12.28
CA LYS A 198 -30.12 -7.24 -13.59
C LYS A 198 -28.81 -7.44 -14.37
N ASP A 199 -28.63 -8.65 -14.92
CA ASP A 199 -27.58 -8.98 -15.88
C ASP A 199 -28.18 -9.32 -17.25
N PRO A 200 -27.90 -8.55 -18.33
CA PRO A 200 -27.09 -7.33 -18.36
C PRO A 200 -27.84 -6.11 -17.78
N PRO A 201 -27.12 -5.14 -17.20
CA PRO A 201 -27.71 -3.95 -16.59
C PRO A 201 -28.31 -3.02 -17.65
N ASP A 202 -29.47 -2.44 -17.33
CA ASP A 202 -30.13 -1.49 -18.23
C ASP A 202 -29.44 -0.13 -18.21
N SER A 203 -29.24 0.45 -19.40
CA SER A 203 -28.73 1.81 -19.50
C SER A 203 -29.76 2.82 -19.00
N LEU A 204 -29.30 3.88 -18.31
CA LEU A 204 -30.15 5.00 -17.88
C LEU A 204 -30.90 5.65 -19.06
N THR A 205 -30.35 5.61 -20.27
CA THR A 205 -31.02 6.13 -21.47
C THR A 205 -32.20 5.27 -21.89
N ALA A 206 -32.09 3.94 -21.81
CA ALA A 206 -33.20 3.03 -22.07
C ALA A 206 -34.31 3.19 -21.02
N LEU A 207 -33.94 3.24 -19.74
CA LEU A 207 -34.88 3.44 -18.63
C LEU A 207 -35.60 4.78 -18.71
N ALA A 208 -34.91 5.86 -19.10
CA ALA A 208 -35.52 7.18 -19.31
C ALA A 208 -36.62 7.15 -20.39
N LYS A 209 -36.40 6.39 -21.47
CA LYS A 209 -37.40 6.21 -22.54
C LYS A 209 -38.56 5.34 -22.09
N GLU A 210 -38.29 4.23 -21.39
CA GLU A 210 -39.32 3.30 -20.89
C GLU A 210 -40.24 3.97 -19.86
N LEU A 211 -39.68 4.74 -18.93
CA LEU A 211 -40.41 5.40 -17.84
C LEU A 211 -40.99 6.77 -18.23
N ASP A 212 -40.80 7.20 -19.49
CA ASP A 212 -41.18 8.52 -20.01
C ASP A 212 -40.65 9.69 -19.14
N ILE A 213 -39.36 9.62 -18.77
CA ILE A 213 -38.69 10.61 -17.92
C ILE A 213 -37.59 11.35 -18.66
N PRO A 214 -37.48 12.68 -18.51
CA PRO A 214 -36.32 13.40 -19.01
C PRO A 214 -35.03 12.79 -18.47
N TYR A 215 -34.14 12.37 -19.36
CA TYR A 215 -32.89 11.70 -19.01
C TYR A 215 -32.09 12.44 -17.93
N GLN A 216 -32.02 13.77 -18.03
CA GLN A 216 -31.32 14.61 -17.04
C GLN A 216 -31.93 14.49 -15.63
N THR A 217 -33.25 14.39 -15.53
CA THR A 217 -33.96 14.20 -14.26
C THR A 217 -33.65 12.83 -13.66
N LEU A 218 -33.66 11.78 -14.49
CA LEU A 218 -33.34 10.43 -14.06
C LEU A 218 -31.90 10.32 -13.54
N VAL A 219 -30.93 10.82 -14.32
CA VAL A 219 -29.51 10.83 -13.93
C VAL A 219 -29.29 11.62 -12.65
N ALA A 220 -29.91 12.80 -12.52
CA ALA A 220 -29.79 13.61 -11.31
C ALA A 220 -30.38 12.90 -10.08
N HIS A 221 -31.53 12.23 -10.24
CA HIS A 221 -32.14 11.47 -9.16
C HIS A 221 -31.28 10.26 -8.74
N TRP A 222 -30.80 9.49 -9.72
CA TRP A 222 -29.90 8.36 -9.48
C TRP A 222 -28.65 8.80 -8.71
N LYS A 223 -27.92 9.80 -9.22
CA LYS A 223 -26.65 10.25 -8.62
C LYS A 223 -26.80 10.92 -7.26
N ARG A 224 -27.87 11.71 -7.05
CA ARG A 224 -28.02 12.53 -5.83
C ARG A 224 -28.84 11.88 -4.74
N ARG A 225 -29.62 10.84 -5.05
CA ARG A 225 -30.56 10.22 -4.10
C ARG A 225 -30.34 8.72 -3.99
N CYS A 226 -30.48 7.99 -5.10
CA CYS A 226 -30.42 6.52 -5.04
C CYS A 226 -29.02 6.00 -4.71
N LEU A 227 -27.99 6.52 -5.39
CA LEU A 227 -26.61 6.08 -5.20
C LEU A 227 -26.09 6.34 -3.77
N PRO A 228 -26.32 7.51 -3.14
CA PRO A 228 -25.93 7.73 -1.74
C PRO A 228 -26.59 6.77 -0.74
N ILE A 229 -27.86 6.42 -0.95
CA ILE A 229 -28.57 5.46 -0.07
C ILE A 229 -27.92 4.08 -0.21
N LEU A 230 -27.70 3.63 -1.45
CA LEU A 230 -27.06 2.35 -1.75
C LEU A 230 -25.63 2.28 -1.19
N GLN A 231 -24.84 3.34 -1.35
CA GLN A 231 -23.48 3.43 -0.79
C GLN A 231 -23.47 3.37 0.74
N THR A 232 -24.44 4.03 1.38
CA THR A 232 -24.55 4.01 2.85
C THR A 232 -24.86 2.60 3.32
N GLN A 233 -25.79 1.91 2.65
CA GLN A 233 -26.14 0.54 3.01
C GLN A 233 -24.99 -0.44 2.71
N ALA A 234 -24.32 -0.30 1.57
CA ALA A 234 -23.18 -1.12 1.21
C ALA A 234 -22.08 -1.05 2.27
N LYS A 235 -21.78 0.15 2.79
CA LYS A 235 -20.82 0.33 3.90
C LYS A 235 -21.25 -0.39 5.17
N ILE A 236 -22.55 -0.36 5.51
CA ILE A 236 -23.08 -1.11 6.67
C ILE A 236 -22.90 -2.63 6.48
N PHE A 237 -22.96 -3.12 5.24
CA PHE A 237 -22.71 -4.52 4.93
C PHE A 237 -21.23 -4.92 4.88
N GLY A 238 -20.31 -3.96 5.07
CA GLY A 238 -18.86 -4.19 5.07
C GLY A 238 -18.18 -3.87 3.74
N TYR A 239 -18.87 -3.24 2.79
CA TYR A 239 -18.23 -2.79 1.56
C TYR A 239 -17.33 -1.58 1.82
N GLU A 240 -16.02 -1.79 1.67
CA GLU A 240 -15.03 -0.71 1.62
C GLU A 240 -14.70 -0.41 0.15
N PRO A 241 -14.95 0.82 -0.34
CA PRO A 241 -14.49 1.19 -1.67
C PRO A 241 -12.95 1.18 -1.67
N ASN A 242 -12.34 0.37 -2.54
CA ASN A 242 -10.89 0.30 -2.70
C ASN A 242 -10.28 1.72 -2.73
N LEU A 243 -9.41 2.00 -1.76
CA LEU A 243 -8.71 3.29 -1.64
C LEU A 243 -7.70 3.52 -2.79
N ASP A 244 -7.40 2.48 -3.57
CA ASP A 244 -6.36 2.49 -4.62
C ASP A 244 -6.76 3.19 -5.92
N GLU A 245 -8.03 3.55 -6.12
CA GLU A 245 -8.48 4.30 -7.31
C GLU A 245 -8.50 5.83 -7.10
N ARG A 246 -7.89 6.33 -6.02
CA ARG A 246 -7.68 7.77 -5.78
C ARG A 246 -6.21 8.14 -5.95
N ILE A 247 -5.63 7.87 -7.12
CA ILE A 247 -4.37 8.45 -7.60
C ILE A 247 -4.62 9.17 -8.93
#